data_AF-A0A9D3P0B9-F1
#
_entry.id   AF-A0A9D3P0B9-F1
#
_cell.length_a   1.000
_cell.length_b   1.000
_cell.length_c   1.000
_cell.angle_alpha   90.00
_cell.angle_beta   90.00
_cell.angle_gamma   90.00
#
_symmetry.space_group_name_H-M   'P 1'
#
loop_
_entity.id
_entity.type
_entity.pdbx_description
1 polymer ?
#
loop_
_entity_poly.entity_id
_entity_poly.type
_entity_poly.pdbx_seq_one_letter_code
_entity_poly.pdbx_strand_id
1 'polypeptide(L)'
;MQRRYLYTVRAGMECVLFGLLVLVYMLGADVGEAEAVCPQGCFCAGALVDCSRRSLTTATLPSSFPESTTELWLHDNQLTALPAGLLDNMQALRVVTLHGNPWECDCAVLYLRGWLLKQNNVALIRNVSCISPPELQGRQVALLSEEEVLDSCNYWLCDMALASQISLFIFVLVQAILLAVVVYFLRRFNQLSYDAQRAAAESFHS
;
A
#
# COMPACT_ATOMS: atom_id res chain seq x y z
N MET A 1 2.98 -12.16 21.50
CA MET A 1 3.01 -10.70 21.80
C MET A 1 4.19 -9.94 21.20
N GLN A 2 5.30 -10.59 20.79
CA GLN A 2 6.45 -9.90 20.15
C GLN A 2 6.26 -9.54 18.65
N ARG A 3 5.28 -10.11 17.93
CA ARG A 3 5.02 -9.75 16.53
C ARG A 3 4.29 -8.41 16.35
N ARG A 4 3.66 -7.84 17.38
CA ARG A 4 3.02 -6.51 17.33
C ARG A 4 4.03 -5.34 17.30
N TYR A 5 5.26 -5.56 17.78
CA TYR A 5 6.25 -4.50 17.98
C TYR A 5 7.08 -4.17 16.73
N LEU A 6 7.10 -5.04 15.72
CA LEU A 6 7.86 -4.79 14.48
C LEU A 6 7.00 -4.07 13.41
N TYR A 7 5.68 -4.22 13.48
CA TYR A 7 4.72 -3.46 12.67
C TYR A 7 4.71 -1.96 13.03
N THR A 8 4.92 -1.62 14.31
CA THR A 8 5.01 -0.23 14.78
C THR A 8 6.29 0.49 14.36
N VAL A 9 7.39 -0.23 14.09
CA VAL A 9 8.69 0.40 13.75
C VAL A 9 8.82 0.67 12.24
N ARG A 10 8.27 -0.20 11.38
CA ARG A 10 8.26 0.04 9.92
C ARG A 10 7.20 1.06 9.48
N ALA A 11 6.10 1.17 10.23
CA ALA A 11 5.18 2.31 10.15
C ALA A 11 5.82 3.63 10.63
N GLY A 12 6.95 3.57 11.36
CA GLY A 12 7.60 4.75 11.93
C GLY A 12 8.41 5.60 10.93
N MET A 13 8.97 5.01 9.86
CA MET A 13 9.93 5.74 9.02
C MET A 13 9.34 6.34 7.74
N GLU A 14 8.15 5.89 7.30
CA GLU A 14 7.37 6.59 6.26
C GLU A 14 6.37 7.62 6.86
N CYS A 15 6.11 7.57 8.17
CA CYS A 15 5.25 8.54 8.86
C CYS A 15 5.91 9.89 9.15
N VAL A 16 7.25 9.96 9.29
CA VAL A 16 7.92 11.22 9.71
C VAL A 16 8.03 12.22 8.56
N LEU A 17 8.23 11.73 7.32
CA LEU A 17 8.31 12.58 6.13
C LEU A 17 6.93 13.09 5.69
N PHE A 18 5.91 12.23 5.75
CA PHE A 18 4.51 12.62 5.56
C PHE A 18 4.02 13.52 6.69
N GLY A 19 4.43 13.28 7.95
CA GLY A 19 4.06 14.11 9.09
C GLY A 19 4.56 15.55 9.00
N LEU A 20 5.77 15.76 8.46
CA LEU A 20 6.33 17.10 8.23
C LEU A 20 5.67 17.83 7.04
N LEU A 21 5.31 17.11 5.97
CA LEU A 21 4.56 17.67 4.84
C LEU A 21 3.10 18.00 5.21
N VAL A 22 2.47 17.16 6.05
CA VAL A 22 1.13 17.39 6.60
C VAL A 22 1.16 18.57 7.59
N LEU A 23 2.17 18.73 8.46
CA LEU A 23 2.28 19.89 9.35
C LEU A 23 2.41 21.22 8.59
N VAL A 24 3.08 21.24 7.44
CA VAL A 24 3.16 22.42 6.56
C VAL A 24 1.83 22.67 5.85
N TYR A 25 1.09 21.61 5.47
CA TYR A 25 -0.25 21.72 4.86
C TYR A 25 -1.34 22.14 5.88
N MET A 26 -1.24 21.66 7.13
CA MET A 26 -2.20 21.90 8.21
C MET A 26 -2.04 23.28 8.87
N LEU A 27 -0.90 23.95 8.68
CA LEU A 27 -0.71 25.35 9.07
C LEU A 27 -1.19 26.35 8.00
N GLY A 28 -1.73 25.87 6.87
CA GLY A 28 -2.12 26.69 5.73
C GLY A 28 -3.48 26.38 5.08
N ALA A 29 -4.30 25.50 5.67
CA ALA A 29 -5.63 25.21 5.12
C ALA A 29 -6.71 25.46 6.16
N ASP A 30 -7.49 26.50 5.91
CA ASP A 30 -8.85 26.64 6.43
C ASP A 30 -9.59 25.32 6.07
N VAL A 31 -9.93 24.50 7.06
CA VAL A 31 -10.77 23.31 6.85
C VAL A 31 -12.20 23.84 6.69
N GLY A 32 -12.44 24.40 5.51
CA GLY A 32 -13.79 24.53 4.99
C GLY A 32 -14.35 23.12 4.89
N GLU A 33 -15.42 22.87 5.63
CA GLU A 33 -16.30 21.72 5.50
C GLU A 33 -16.79 21.68 4.05
N ALA A 34 -16.03 20.99 3.19
CA ALA A 34 -16.38 20.87 1.79
C ALA A 34 -17.55 19.87 1.73
N GLU A 35 -18.77 20.41 1.68
CA GLU A 35 -19.96 19.65 1.32
C GLU A 35 -19.64 18.86 0.05
N ALA A 36 -19.46 17.54 0.20
CA ALA A 36 -18.94 16.72 -0.89
C ALA A 36 -19.94 16.75 -2.05
N VAL A 37 -19.50 17.37 -3.15
CA VAL A 37 -20.24 17.49 -4.40
C VAL A 37 -20.35 16.11 -5.05
N CYS A 38 -21.45 15.86 -5.75
CA CYS A 38 -21.67 14.59 -6.47
C CYS A 38 -20.42 14.19 -7.28
N PRO A 39 -19.86 12.97 -7.06
CA PRO A 39 -18.64 12.56 -7.74
C PRO A 39 -18.76 12.57 -9.26
N GLN A 40 -17.68 12.98 -9.93
CA GLN A 40 -17.61 13.00 -11.39
C GLN A 40 -17.93 11.61 -11.97
N GLY A 41 -18.86 11.57 -12.91
CA GLY A 41 -19.32 10.33 -13.54
C GLY A 41 -20.46 9.64 -12.79
N CYS A 42 -20.70 9.89 -11.51
CA CYS A 42 -21.84 9.36 -10.78
C CYS A 42 -23.10 10.23 -10.96
N PHE A 43 -24.26 9.65 -10.66
CA PHE A 43 -25.54 10.35 -10.66
C PHE A 43 -26.04 10.47 -9.23
N CYS A 44 -26.40 11.68 -8.79
CA CYS A 44 -26.90 11.91 -7.44
C CYS A 44 -28.32 12.47 -7.50
N ALA A 45 -29.22 11.91 -6.68
CA ALA A 45 -30.60 12.36 -6.55
C ALA A 45 -31.02 12.33 -5.07
N GLY A 46 -31.10 13.50 -4.45
CA GLY A 46 -31.31 13.60 -3.00
C GLY A 46 -30.14 12.95 -2.25
N ALA A 47 -30.44 11.93 -1.44
CA ALA A 47 -29.45 11.17 -0.67
C ALA A 47 -28.99 9.86 -1.36
N LEU A 48 -29.41 9.63 -2.60
CA LEU A 48 -28.94 8.53 -3.44
C LEU A 48 -27.72 8.98 -4.25
N VAL A 49 -26.66 8.17 -4.21
CA VAL A 49 -25.50 8.26 -5.10
C VAL A 49 -25.40 6.99 -5.92
N ASP A 50 -25.67 7.09 -7.22
CA ASP A 50 -25.59 6.00 -8.19
C ASP A 50 -24.30 6.10 -9.00
N CYS A 51 -23.39 5.17 -8.72
CA CYS A 51 -22.14 4.94 -9.43
C CYS A 51 -22.10 3.54 -10.09
N SER A 52 -23.25 2.88 -10.25
CA SER A 52 -23.36 1.54 -10.84
C SER A 52 -23.03 1.54 -12.33
N ARG A 53 -22.62 0.38 -12.87
CA ARG A 53 -22.44 0.12 -14.33
C ARG A 53 -21.53 1.10 -15.05
N ARG A 54 -20.49 1.57 -14.39
CA ARG A 54 -19.54 2.58 -14.91
C ARG A 54 -18.15 2.04 -15.15
N SER A 55 -17.97 0.73 -15.05
CA SER A 55 -16.66 0.09 -15.18
C SER A 55 -15.62 0.66 -14.22
N LEU A 56 -16.05 1.10 -13.03
CA LEU A 56 -15.16 1.65 -12.02
C LEU A 56 -14.22 0.55 -11.51
N THR A 57 -12.95 0.91 -11.37
CA THR A 57 -11.92 0.09 -10.74
C THR A 57 -11.55 0.68 -9.38
N THR A 58 -10.84 -0.09 -8.55
CA THR A 58 -10.35 0.38 -7.24
C THR A 58 -9.53 1.68 -7.33
N ALA A 59 -8.84 1.91 -8.46
CA ALA A 59 -8.02 3.10 -8.69
C ALA A 59 -8.80 4.33 -9.18
N THR A 60 -9.94 4.12 -9.85
CA THR A 60 -10.75 5.21 -10.43
C THR A 60 -11.97 5.55 -9.56
N LEU A 61 -12.21 4.80 -8.49
CA LEU A 61 -13.29 5.03 -7.56
C LEU A 61 -13.07 6.38 -6.82
N PRO A 62 -14.08 7.26 -6.73
CA PRO A 62 -13.97 8.49 -5.96
C PRO A 62 -13.59 8.23 -4.51
N SER A 63 -12.67 9.02 -3.96
CA SER A 63 -12.18 8.87 -2.58
C SER A 63 -13.13 9.44 -1.52
N SER A 64 -14.14 10.21 -1.93
CA SER A 64 -15.13 10.80 -1.03
C SER A 64 -16.51 10.85 -1.69
N PHE A 65 -17.54 10.78 -0.84
CA PHE A 65 -18.95 10.85 -1.19
C PHE A 65 -19.65 11.85 -0.25
N PRO A 66 -20.79 12.43 -0.65
CA PRO A 66 -21.61 13.29 0.22
C PRO A 66 -21.91 12.60 1.55
N GLU A 67 -21.67 13.26 2.69
CA GLU A 67 -21.95 12.67 4.02
C GLU A 67 -23.44 12.37 4.26
N SER A 68 -24.31 13.13 3.57
CA SER A 68 -25.76 12.95 3.56
C SER A 68 -26.23 11.71 2.78
N THR A 69 -25.32 10.97 2.15
CA THR A 69 -25.65 9.77 1.36
C THR A 69 -26.28 8.69 2.25
N THR A 70 -27.51 8.29 1.91
CA THR A 70 -28.23 7.19 2.57
C THR A 70 -28.20 5.92 1.73
N GLU A 71 -28.06 6.06 0.41
CA GLU A 71 -28.03 4.95 -0.54
C GLU A 71 -26.86 5.13 -1.51
N LEU A 72 -25.98 4.14 -1.59
CA LEU A 72 -24.82 4.14 -2.47
C LEU A 72 -24.85 2.92 -3.39
N TRP A 73 -24.93 3.16 -4.70
CA TRP A 73 -24.93 2.08 -5.68
C TRP A 73 -23.58 1.96 -6.38
N LEU A 74 -22.93 0.82 -6.20
CA LEU A 74 -21.61 0.51 -6.76
C LEU A 74 -21.61 -0.83 -7.52
N HIS A 75 -22.79 -1.42 -7.74
CA HIS A 75 -22.93 -2.71 -8.40
C HIS A 75 -22.55 -2.68 -9.88
N ASP A 76 -22.28 -3.85 -10.44
CA ASP A 76 -21.94 -4.07 -11.85
C ASP A 76 -20.75 -3.19 -12.31
N ASN A 77 -19.71 -3.09 -11.48
CA ASN A 77 -18.45 -2.41 -11.80
C ASN A 77 -17.29 -3.43 -11.87
N GLN A 78 -16.05 -2.94 -11.91
CA GLN A 78 -14.83 -3.75 -11.95
C GLN A 78 -14.02 -3.59 -10.66
N LEU A 79 -14.71 -3.45 -9.53
CA LEU A 79 -14.07 -3.29 -8.23
C LEU A 79 -13.55 -4.64 -7.74
N THR A 80 -12.27 -4.69 -7.41
CA THR A 80 -11.64 -5.86 -6.79
C THR A 80 -11.58 -5.72 -5.27
N ALA A 81 -11.52 -4.48 -4.76
CA ALA A 81 -11.55 -4.14 -3.34
C ALA A 81 -12.14 -2.72 -3.15
N LEU A 82 -12.39 -2.34 -1.89
CA LEU A 82 -12.74 -0.97 -1.53
C LEU A 82 -11.58 -0.32 -0.76
N PRO A 83 -11.22 0.94 -1.07
CA PRO A 83 -10.29 1.72 -0.25
C PRO A 83 -10.72 1.76 1.22
N ALA A 84 -9.75 1.62 2.11
CA ALA A 84 -9.99 1.69 3.54
C ALA A 84 -10.57 3.06 3.93
N GLY A 85 -11.61 3.05 4.76
CA GLY A 85 -12.28 4.27 5.24
C GLY A 85 -13.30 4.89 4.28
N LEU A 86 -13.46 4.36 3.06
CA LEU A 86 -14.34 4.94 2.04
C LEU A 86 -15.78 5.17 2.53
N LEU A 87 -16.31 4.21 3.30
CA LEU A 87 -17.70 4.21 3.79
C LEU A 87 -17.85 4.80 5.19
N ASP A 88 -16.74 5.14 5.86
CA ASP A 88 -16.74 5.46 7.29
C ASP A 88 -17.33 6.85 7.58
N ASN A 89 -17.20 7.79 6.64
CA ASN A 89 -17.72 9.15 6.78
C ASN A 89 -19.23 9.27 6.50
N MET A 90 -19.84 8.28 5.84
CA MET A 90 -21.28 8.30 5.54
C MET A 90 -22.08 7.64 6.67
N GLN A 91 -22.24 8.34 7.79
CA GLN A 91 -22.92 7.79 8.98
C GLN A 91 -24.41 7.50 8.74
N ALA A 92 -25.04 8.19 7.78
CA ALA A 92 -26.44 8.00 7.40
C ALA A 92 -26.65 6.85 6.40
N LEU A 93 -25.59 6.18 5.96
CA LEU A 93 -25.64 5.14 4.94
C LEU A 93 -26.43 3.92 5.43
N ARG A 94 -27.47 3.53 4.69
CA ARG A 94 -28.35 2.39 5.02
C ARG A 94 -28.32 1.30 3.97
N VAL A 95 -28.17 1.68 2.71
CA VAL A 95 -28.21 0.77 1.57
C VAL A 95 -26.94 0.94 0.76
N VAL A 96 -26.23 -0.16 0.54
CA VAL A 96 -25.11 -0.22 -0.38
C VAL A 96 -25.34 -1.39 -1.32
N THR A 97 -25.13 -1.23 -2.62
CA THR A 97 -25.18 -2.34 -3.58
C THR A 97 -23.79 -2.57 -4.16
N LEU A 98 -23.26 -3.78 -3.92
CA LEU A 98 -21.87 -4.17 -4.23
C LEU A 98 -21.77 -5.40 -5.14
N HIS A 99 -22.93 -5.97 -5.53
CA HIS A 99 -23.00 -7.16 -6.38
C HIS A 99 -22.45 -6.90 -7.79
N GLY A 100 -22.16 -7.96 -8.54
CA GLY A 100 -21.67 -7.83 -9.92
C GLY A 100 -20.27 -7.22 -10.04
N ASN A 101 -19.50 -7.19 -8.94
CA ASN A 101 -18.09 -6.79 -8.94
C ASN A 101 -17.18 -8.02 -8.79
N PRO A 102 -16.00 -8.04 -9.45
CA PRO A 102 -15.04 -9.13 -9.37
C PRO A 102 -14.19 -9.05 -8.08
N TRP A 103 -14.81 -9.26 -6.91
CA TRP A 103 -14.12 -9.14 -5.62
C TRP A 103 -12.94 -10.13 -5.50
N GLU A 104 -11.75 -9.59 -5.28
CA GLU A 104 -10.53 -10.35 -4.99
C GLU A 104 -10.39 -10.45 -3.47
N CYS A 105 -10.54 -11.65 -2.93
CA CYS A 105 -10.59 -11.91 -1.50
C CYS A 105 -9.21 -12.12 -0.90
N ASP A 106 -8.35 -11.11 -1.08
CA ASP A 106 -7.03 -11.01 -0.49
C ASP A 106 -7.02 -9.97 0.66
N CYS A 107 -5.84 -9.46 1.01
CA CYS A 107 -5.67 -8.46 2.06
C CYS A 107 -6.46 -7.17 1.82
N ALA A 108 -6.68 -6.77 0.57
CA ALA A 108 -7.41 -5.55 0.26
C ALA A 108 -8.90 -5.67 0.57
N VAL A 109 -9.45 -6.90 0.64
CA VAL A 109 -10.87 -7.13 0.96
C VAL A 109 -11.19 -6.94 2.45
N LEU A 110 -10.17 -6.89 3.32
CA LEU A 110 -10.36 -6.88 4.78
C LEU A 110 -11.22 -5.72 5.27
N TYR A 111 -11.05 -4.53 4.69
CA TYR A 111 -11.88 -3.38 5.01
C TYR A 111 -13.35 -3.65 4.71
N LEU A 112 -13.66 -4.09 3.48
CA LEU A 112 -15.02 -4.40 3.05
C LEU A 112 -15.63 -5.50 3.93
N ARG A 113 -14.89 -6.58 4.22
CA ARG A 113 -15.32 -7.64 5.12
C ARG A 113 -15.68 -7.09 6.51
N GLY A 114 -14.79 -6.29 7.09
CA GLY A 114 -15.00 -5.67 8.41
C GLY A 114 -16.21 -4.74 8.44
N TRP A 115 -16.45 -4.00 7.36
CA TRP A 115 -17.63 -3.14 7.23
C TRP A 115 -18.91 -3.95 7.08
N LEU A 116 -18.92 -5.02 6.27
CA LEU A 116 -20.08 -5.91 6.08
C LEU A 116 -20.51 -6.61 7.37
N LEU A 117 -19.55 -7.06 8.20
CA LEU A 117 -19.81 -7.70 9.48
C LEU A 117 -20.52 -6.78 10.50
N LYS A 118 -20.39 -5.45 10.33
CA LYS A 118 -21.09 -4.47 11.17
C LYS A 118 -22.54 -4.24 10.71
N GLN A 119 -22.92 -4.70 9.53
CA GLN A 119 -24.26 -4.48 8.98
C GLN A 119 -25.25 -5.53 9.46
N ASN A 120 -26.49 -5.10 9.76
CA ASN A 120 -27.59 -6.00 10.09
C ASN A 120 -28.37 -6.50 8.85
N ASN A 121 -27.87 -6.26 7.64
CA ASN A 121 -28.58 -6.55 6.39
C ASN A 121 -28.09 -7.86 5.74
N VAL A 122 -28.85 -8.95 5.94
CA VAL A 122 -28.55 -10.29 5.42
C VAL A 122 -28.52 -10.34 3.89
N ALA A 123 -29.34 -9.54 3.20
CA ALA A 123 -29.40 -9.54 1.74
C ALA A 123 -28.13 -8.92 1.13
N LEU A 124 -27.61 -7.86 1.75
CA LEU A 124 -26.32 -7.25 1.39
C LEU A 124 -25.17 -8.24 1.54
N ILE A 125 -25.13 -8.96 2.66
CA ILE A 125 -24.08 -9.95 2.97
C ILE A 125 -24.01 -11.06 1.92
N ARG A 126 -25.18 -11.57 1.48
CA ARG A 126 -25.24 -12.70 0.53
C ARG A 126 -24.84 -12.33 -0.90
N ASN A 127 -24.96 -11.06 -1.26
CA ASN A 127 -24.76 -10.58 -2.63
C ASN A 127 -23.32 -10.14 -2.94
N VAL A 128 -22.38 -10.34 -1.99
CA VAL A 128 -20.97 -10.00 -2.14
C VAL A 128 -20.12 -11.27 -2.00
N SER A 129 -19.73 -11.83 -3.15
CA SER A 129 -18.93 -13.07 -3.22
C SER A 129 -17.60 -12.86 -3.93
N CYS A 130 -16.60 -13.63 -3.52
CA CYS A 130 -15.28 -13.65 -4.13
C CYS A 130 -15.32 -14.26 -5.53
N ILE A 131 -14.57 -13.67 -6.46
CA ILE A 131 -14.25 -14.29 -7.76
C ILE A 131 -12.84 -14.89 -7.79
N SER A 132 -11.95 -14.35 -6.95
CA SER A 132 -10.54 -14.72 -6.83
C SER A 132 -10.14 -14.64 -5.35
N PRO A 133 -9.15 -15.41 -4.87
CA PRO A 133 -8.45 -16.49 -5.59
C PRO A 133 -9.34 -17.72 -5.83
N PRO A 134 -8.94 -18.69 -6.69
CA PRO A 134 -9.76 -19.85 -7.05
C PRO A 134 -10.26 -20.67 -5.86
N GLU A 135 -9.47 -20.73 -4.78
CA GLU A 135 -9.78 -21.47 -3.55
C GLU A 135 -10.96 -20.86 -2.79
N LEU A 136 -11.16 -19.54 -2.94
CA LEU A 136 -12.24 -18.78 -2.29
C LEU A 136 -13.37 -18.42 -3.26
N GLN A 137 -13.30 -18.83 -4.51
CA GLN A 137 -14.29 -18.48 -5.52
C GLN A 137 -15.72 -18.89 -5.09
N GLY A 138 -16.65 -17.94 -5.16
CA GLY A 138 -18.05 -18.13 -4.75
C GLY A 138 -18.31 -18.04 -3.24
N ARG A 139 -17.27 -17.95 -2.40
CA ARG A 139 -17.42 -17.68 -0.96
C ARG A 139 -17.93 -16.26 -0.74
N GLN A 140 -18.75 -16.05 0.29
CA GLN A 140 -19.24 -14.71 0.65
C GLN A 140 -18.18 -13.98 1.48
N VAL A 141 -17.89 -12.72 1.12
CA VAL A 141 -16.83 -11.92 1.75
C VAL A 141 -17.01 -11.82 3.27
N ALA A 142 -18.25 -11.62 3.74
CA ALA A 142 -18.53 -11.50 5.17
C ALA A 142 -18.40 -12.82 5.95
N LEU A 143 -18.51 -13.97 5.27
CA LEU A 143 -18.46 -15.31 5.91
C LEU A 143 -17.07 -15.93 5.93
N LEU A 144 -16.10 -15.31 5.27
CA LEU A 144 -14.70 -15.74 5.33
C LEU A 144 -14.16 -15.58 6.74
N SER A 145 -13.31 -16.50 7.18
CA SER A 145 -12.49 -16.30 8.39
C SER A 145 -11.35 -15.33 8.10
N GLU A 146 -10.78 -14.70 9.13
CA GLU A 146 -9.63 -13.81 8.95
C GLU A 146 -8.39 -14.60 8.48
N GLU A 147 -8.23 -15.84 8.93
CA GLU A 147 -7.15 -16.74 8.52
C GLU A 147 -7.26 -17.11 7.03
N GLU A 148 -8.46 -17.45 6.53
CA GLU A 148 -8.68 -17.77 5.10
C GLU A 148 -8.28 -16.60 4.18
N VAL A 149 -8.58 -15.36 4.60
CA VAL A 149 -8.22 -14.15 3.84
C VAL A 149 -6.72 -13.87 3.92
N LEU A 150 -6.12 -14.02 5.11
CA LEU A 150 -4.70 -13.75 5.31
C LEU A 150 -3.79 -14.77 4.60
N ASP A 151 -4.21 -16.04 4.53
CA ASP A 151 -3.49 -17.08 3.79
C ASP A 151 -3.55 -16.86 2.27
N SER A 152 -4.58 -16.15 1.80
CA SER A 152 -4.75 -15.75 0.40
C SER A 152 -3.95 -14.49 0.02
N CYS A 153 -3.32 -13.83 0.99
CA CYS A 153 -2.52 -12.64 0.73
C CYS A 153 -1.13 -12.99 0.18
N ASN A 154 -0.75 -12.34 -0.93
CA ASN A 154 0.61 -12.39 -1.46
C ASN A 154 1.60 -11.55 -0.62
N TYR A 155 1.71 -11.80 0.68
CA TYR A 155 2.75 -11.19 1.53
C TYR A 155 4.17 -11.51 1.00
N TRP A 156 4.33 -12.67 0.36
CA TRP A 156 5.57 -13.09 -0.30
C TRP A 156 6.09 -12.09 -1.34
N LEU A 157 5.21 -11.33 -2.04
CA LEU A 157 5.63 -10.35 -3.04
C LEU A 157 6.37 -9.16 -2.39
N CYS A 158 5.94 -8.74 -1.19
CA CYS A 158 6.61 -7.71 -0.40
C CYS A 158 7.93 -8.20 0.21
N ASP A 159 8.02 -9.50 0.54
CA ASP A 159 9.25 -10.13 1.02
C ASP A 159 10.30 -10.31 -0.09
N MET A 160 9.89 -10.60 -1.33
CA MET A 160 10.81 -10.69 -2.47
C MET A 160 11.39 -9.31 -2.83
N ALA A 161 10.57 -8.26 -2.78
CA ALA A 161 11.05 -6.89 -2.98
C ALA A 161 12.09 -6.50 -1.91
N LEU A 162 11.85 -6.81 -0.64
CA LEU A 162 12.81 -6.55 0.44
C LEU A 162 14.09 -7.40 0.29
N ALA A 163 13.95 -8.69 -0.06
CA ALA A 163 15.09 -9.57 -0.27
C ALA A 163 15.98 -9.10 -1.42
N SER A 164 15.39 -8.60 -2.51
CA SER A 164 16.14 -8.03 -3.64
C SER A 164 16.88 -6.74 -3.23
N GLN A 165 16.26 -5.85 -2.46
CA GLN A 165 16.87 -4.62 -1.96
C GLN A 165 18.05 -4.91 -1.03
N ILE A 166 17.89 -5.85 -0.09
CA ILE A 166 18.96 -6.30 0.80
C ILE A 166 20.11 -6.90 -0.01
N SER A 167 19.81 -7.75 -0.99
CA SER A 167 20.82 -8.40 -1.84
C SER A 167 21.63 -7.37 -2.63
N LEU A 168 20.97 -6.36 -3.20
CA LEU A 168 21.63 -5.28 -3.93
C LEU A 168 22.51 -4.42 -3.02
N PHE A 169 22.04 -4.12 -1.80
CA PHE A 169 22.82 -3.36 -0.83
C PHE A 169 24.10 -4.12 -0.39
N ILE A 170 23.96 -5.41 -0.12
CA ILE A 170 25.11 -6.29 0.19
C ILE A 170 26.08 -6.33 -0.99
N PHE A 171 25.58 -6.47 -2.22
CA PHE A 171 26.42 -6.49 -3.41
C PHE A 171 27.22 -5.19 -3.57
N VAL A 172 26.57 -4.03 -3.42
CA VAL A 172 27.23 -2.72 -3.49
C VAL A 172 28.29 -2.56 -2.40
N LEU A 173 27.99 -3.00 -1.17
CA LEU A 173 28.94 -2.95 -0.05
C LEU A 173 30.18 -3.82 -0.32
N VAL A 174 29.99 -5.04 -0.83
CA VAL A 174 31.08 -5.95 -1.19
C VAL A 174 31.95 -5.34 -2.29
N GLN A 175 31.33 -4.76 -3.33
CA GLN A 175 32.07 -4.10 -4.42
C GLN A 175 32.87 -2.89 -3.92
N ALA A 176 32.29 -2.07 -3.04
CA ALA A 176 32.99 -0.93 -2.44
C ALA A 176 34.19 -1.37 -1.61
N ILE A 177 34.05 -2.45 -0.82
CA ILE A 177 35.15 -3.02 -0.04
C ILE A 177 36.24 -3.57 -0.97
N LEU A 178 35.88 -4.31 -2.01
CA LEU A 178 36.84 -4.84 -2.99
C LEU A 178 37.60 -3.70 -3.69
N LEU A 179 36.91 -2.65 -4.12
CA LEU A 179 37.53 -1.47 -4.72
C LEU A 179 38.47 -0.77 -3.72
N ALA A 180 38.06 -0.59 -2.47
CA ALA A 180 38.90 0.01 -1.43
C ALA A 180 40.18 -0.81 -1.19
N VAL A 181 40.06 -2.14 -1.15
CA VAL A 181 41.19 -3.07 -1.02
C VAL A 181 42.13 -2.96 -2.22
N VAL A 182 41.60 -2.96 -3.45
CA VAL A 182 42.40 -2.79 -4.67
C VAL A 182 43.12 -1.44 -4.66
N VAL A 183 42.42 -0.34 -4.35
CA VAL A 183 43.02 1.00 -4.25
C VAL A 183 44.08 1.05 -3.16
N TYR A 184 43.84 0.42 -2.00
CA TYR A 184 44.83 0.32 -0.93
C TYR A 184 46.10 -0.40 -1.41
N PHE A 185 45.97 -1.56 -2.04
CA PHE A 185 47.11 -2.31 -2.57
C PHE A 185 47.87 -1.53 -3.66
N LEU A 186 47.15 -0.87 -4.59
CA LEU A 186 47.76 -0.04 -5.63
C LEU A 186 48.54 1.15 -5.03
N ARG A 187 47.96 1.84 -4.04
CA ARG A 187 48.65 2.94 -3.33
C ARG A 187 49.89 2.45 -2.59
N ARG A 188 49.78 1.33 -1.88
CA ARG A 188 50.90 0.72 -1.17
C ARG A 188 52.00 0.28 -2.12
N PHE A 189 51.65 -0.30 -3.25
CA PHE A 189 52.62 -0.71 -4.26
C PHE A 189 53.35 0.49 -4.87
N ASN A 190 52.61 1.55 -5.21
CA ASN A 190 53.21 2.79 -5.71
C ASN A 190 54.17 3.41 -4.69
N GLN A 191 53.80 3.41 -3.40
CA GLN A 191 54.66 3.91 -2.33
C GLN A 191 55.96 3.11 -2.21
N LEU A 192 55.87 1.77 -2.22
CA LEU A 192 57.06 0.91 -2.22
C LEU A 192 57.94 1.10 -3.46
N SER A 193 57.34 1.30 -4.64
CA SER A 193 58.12 1.59 -5.85
C SER A 193 58.85 2.93 -5.77
N TYR A 194 58.21 3.93 -5.16
CA TYR A 194 58.78 5.27 -4.97
C TYR A 194 59.96 5.21 -4.00
N ASP A 195 59.81 4.51 -2.88
CA ASP A 195 60.87 4.32 -1.89
C ASP A 195 62.08 3.56 -2.48
N ALA A 196 61.84 2.52 -3.30
CA ALA A 196 62.90 1.77 -3.97
C ALA A 196 63.68 2.62 -4.99
N GLN A 197 63.00 3.45 -5.78
CA GLN A 197 63.65 4.38 -6.72
C GLN A 197 64.51 5.42 -6.00
N ARG A 198 64.04 5.94 -4.87
CA ARG A 198 64.77 6.92 -4.07
C ARG A 198 66.07 6.31 -3.48
N ALA A 199 66.00 5.09 -2.94
CA ALA A 199 67.18 4.38 -2.44
C ALA A 199 68.22 4.09 -3.54
N ALA A 200 67.78 3.75 -4.76
CA ALA A 200 68.67 3.56 -5.89
C ALA A 200 69.37 4.87 -6.31
N ALA A 201 68.68 6.01 -6.27
CA ALA A 201 69.25 7.31 -6.59
C ALA A 201 70.31 7.76 -5.56
N GLU A 202 70.08 7.50 -4.27
CA GLU A 202 71.04 7.80 -3.19
C GLU A 202 72.32 6.95 -3.30
N SER A 203 72.19 5.68 -3.69
CA SER A 203 73.34 4.78 -3.87
C SER A 203 74.26 5.16 -5.05
N PHE A 204 73.76 5.94 -6.02
CA PHE A 204 74.53 6.34 -7.20
C PHE A 204 75.36 7.62 -6.98
N HIS A 205 75.15 8.31 -5.87
CA HIS A 205 75.83 9.58 -5.53
C HIS A 205 76.88 9.44 -4.41
N SER A 206 77.10 8.22 -3.90
CA SER A 206 78.18 7.86 -2.96
C SER A 206 79.24 7.01 -3.67
#